data_AF-A0AAJ1NKZ3-F1
#
_entry.id   AF-A0AAJ1NKZ3-F1
#
_cell.length_a   1.000
_cell.length_b   1.000
_cell.length_c   1.000
_cell.angle_alpha   90.00
_cell.angle_beta   90.00
_cell.angle_gamma   90.00
#
_symmetry.space_group_name_H-M   'P 1'
#
loop_
_entity.id
_entity.type
_entity.pdbx_description
1 polymer ?
#
loop_
_entity_poly.entity_id
_entity_poly.type
_entity_poly.pdbx_seq_one_letter_code
_entity_poly.pdbx_strand_id
1 'polypeptide(L)'
;MSKKLLLFALMSLCVIALSACKGNEEKLKGAPDEQKVDEDKKVEEEKRKQEEQQKAEEEKHKQEEQQKAEEEKRKQEEQQKAEEEKRKQEEQQRVEEEKRKQEEQQRVAEEKRKQEEKKTQQQQSTQQERTQKQEKPTQATGGKPTRSQISVGSHVVIQLDNDYSKTVSGVVKDILTHSETHTYGIKVRLQDGQIGRVQSVK
;
A
#
# COMPACT_ATOMS: atom_id res chain seq x y z
N MET A 1 -38.08 24.17 40.55
CA MET A 1 -38.18 25.46 41.30
C MET A 1 -39.09 25.36 42.53
N SER A 2 -40.18 24.60 42.50
CA SER A 2 -41.26 24.64 43.53
C SER A 2 -40.89 24.10 44.92
N LYS A 3 -39.95 23.15 45.03
CA LYS A 3 -39.56 22.55 46.31
C LYS A 3 -38.70 23.48 47.20
N LYS A 4 -37.94 24.39 46.58
CA LYS A 4 -37.12 25.39 47.28
C LYS A 4 -37.98 26.54 47.84
N LEU A 5 -39.06 26.89 47.16
CA LEU A 5 -40.01 27.93 47.60
C LEU A 5 -40.86 27.46 48.81
N LEU A 6 -41.22 26.17 48.85
CA LEU A 6 -41.93 25.56 49.98
C LEU A 6 -41.09 25.55 51.27
N LEU A 7 -39.78 25.29 51.14
CA LEU A 7 -38.83 25.21 52.26
C LEU A 7 -38.57 26.59 52.89
N PHE A 8 -38.47 27.65 52.07
CA PHE A 8 -38.33 29.02 52.56
C PHE A 8 -39.60 29.54 53.26
N ALA A 9 -40.79 29.16 52.78
CA ALA A 9 -42.06 29.52 53.42
C ALA A 9 -42.23 28.85 54.80
N LEU A 10 -41.80 27.60 54.93
CA LEU A 10 -41.84 26.84 56.20
C LEU A 10 -40.88 27.41 57.25
N MET A 11 -39.68 27.84 56.82
CA MET A 11 -38.69 28.47 57.71
C MET A 11 -39.12 29.87 58.17
N SER A 12 -39.77 30.65 57.31
CA SER A 12 -40.31 31.97 57.68
C SER A 12 -41.44 31.87 58.72
N LEU A 13 -42.27 30.83 58.63
CA LEU A 13 -43.35 30.58 59.60
C LEU A 13 -42.82 30.20 61.00
N CYS A 14 -41.69 29.49 61.07
CA CYS A 14 -41.08 29.09 62.34
C CYS A 14 -40.46 30.26 63.11
N VAL A 15 -39.92 31.29 62.43
CA VAL A 15 -39.31 32.45 63.09
C VAL A 15 -40.37 33.38 63.71
N ILE A 16 -41.57 33.44 63.13
CA ILE A 16 -42.68 34.24 63.65
C ILE A 16 -43.32 33.57 64.89
N ALA A 17 -43.30 32.23 64.97
CA ALA A 17 -43.83 31.48 66.11
C ALA A 17 -42.98 31.62 67.39
N LEU A 18 -41.67 31.83 67.27
CA LEU A 18 -40.77 32.03 68.42
C LEU A 18 -40.92 33.43 69.06
N SER A 19 -41.52 34.39 68.37
CA SER A 19 -41.65 35.77 68.83
C SER A 19 -42.95 36.07 69.60
N ALA A 20 -43.83 35.07 69.80
CA ALA A 20 -45.18 35.28 70.36
C ALA A 20 -45.49 34.53 71.67
N CYS A 21 -44.51 33.96 72.37
CA CYS A 21 -44.67 33.50 73.76
C CYS A 21 -44.35 34.64 74.74
N LYS A 22 -45.39 35.41 75.07
CA LYS A 22 -45.52 36.39 76.17
C LYS A 22 -45.10 35.82 77.53
N GLY A 23 -44.71 36.70 78.46
CA GLY A 23 -44.94 36.45 79.89
C GLY A 23 -44.17 37.35 80.83
N ASN A 24 -44.87 38.31 81.43
CA ASN A 24 -44.39 39.30 82.39
C ASN A 24 -44.42 38.69 83.81
N GLU A 25 -43.34 38.72 84.59
CA GLU A 25 -43.40 38.50 86.05
C GLU A 25 -42.42 39.41 86.80
N GLU A 26 -43.01 40.29 87.61
CA GLU A 26 -42.33 41.07 88.64
C GLU A 26 -41.82 40.16 89.77
N LYS A 27 -40.80 40.69 90.47
CA LYS A 27 -40.59 40.61 91.93
C LYS A 27 -39.72 39.47 92.49
N LEU A 28 -38.46 39.87 92.73
CA LEU A 28 -37.77 39.87 94.03
C LEU A 28 -37.73 38.57 94.89
N LYS A 29 -36.48 38.09 95.05
CA LYS A 29 -35.85 37.46 96.24
C LYS A 29 -36.19 36.01 96.60
N GLY A 30 -35.15 35.17 96.57
CA GLY A 30 -35.06 33.96 97.40
C GLY A 30 -33.90 33.02 97.04
N ALA A 31 -32.83 33.07 97.84
CA ALA A 31 -31.82 32.05 98.21
C ALA A 31 -31.13 31.13 97.14
N PRO A 32 -29.81 30.82 97.30
CA PRO A 32 -29.07 29.91 96.43
C PRO A 32 -29.05 28.48 97.00
N ASP A 33 -29.46 27.44 96.26
CA ASP A 33 -29.28 26.05 96.69
C ASP A 33 -29.38 25.03 95.53
N GLU A 34 -28.26 24.35 95.27
CA GLU A 34 -28.00 23.05 94.59
C GLU A 34 -28.67 22.58 93.27
N GLN A 35 -29.77 23.15 92.77
CA GLN A 35 -30.44 22.61 91.54
C GLN A 35 -29.93 23.14 90.18
N LYS A 36 -29.06 24.15 90.19
CA LYS A 36 -28.57 24.79 88.94
C LYS A 36 -27.35 24.08 88.32
N VAL A 37 -26.66 23.24 89.09
CA VAL A 37 -25.41 22.57 88.68
C VAL A 37 -25.69 21.34 87.81
N ASP A 38 -26.81 20.62 88.03
CA ASP A 38 -27.16 19.42 87.26
C ASP A 38 -27.72 19.73 85.85
N GLU A 39 -28.49 20.81 85.70
CA GLU A 39 -28.96 21.29 84.37
C GLU A 39 -27.80 21.81 83.52
N ASP A 40 -26.92 22.65 84.09
CA ASP A 40 -25.75 23.18 83.39
C ASP A 40 -24.80 22.04 82.94
N LYS A 41 -24.66 20.96 83.74
CA LYS A 41 -23.86 19.78 83.40
C LYS A 41 -24.50 18.91 82.30
N LYS A 42 -25.82 18.78 82.28
CA LYS A 42 -26.56 18.03 81.25
C LYS A 42 -26.52 18.75 79.90
N VAL A 43 -26.62 20.07 79.89
CA VAL A 43 -26.48 20.91 78.68
C VAL A 43 -25.06 20.83 78.11
N GLU A 44 -24.03 20.80 78.97
CA GLU A 44 -22.64 20.61 78.50
C GLU A 44 -22.40 19.22 77.90
N GLU A 45 -22.97 18.15 78.48
CA GLU A 45 -22.88 16.80 77.94
C GLU A 45 -23.57 16.66 76.58
N GLU A 46 -24.75 17.28 76.39
CA GLU A 46 -25.45 17.29 75.11
C GLU A 46 -24.67 18.06 74.03
N LYS A 47 -24.10 19.21 74.39
CA LYS A 47 -23.24 20.00 73.49
C LYS A 47 -21.99 19.23 73.07
N ARG A 48 -21.37 18.47 73.98
CA ARG A 48 -20.24 17.58 73.66
C ARG A 48 -20.65 16.45 72.71
N LYS A 49 -21.82 15.83 72.90
CA LYS A 49 -22.34 14.81 71.97
C LYS A 49 -22.65 15.37 70.58
N GLN A 50 -23.20 16.58 70.50
CA GLN A 50 -23.43 17.25 69.21
C GLN A 50 -22.11 17.63 68.51
N GLU A 51 -21.12 18.12 69.25
CA GLU A 51 -19.79 18.44 68.69
C GLU A 51 -19.05 17.17 68.21
N GLU A 52 -19.18 16.05 68.93
CA GLU A 52 -18.62 14.77 68.52
C GLU A 52 -19.31 14.20 67.27
N GLN A 53 -20.65 14.31 67.19
CA GLN A 53 -21.41 13.93 65.99
C GLN A 53 -21.05 14.79 64.76
N GLN A 54 -20.87 16.11 64.94
CA GLN A 54 -20.44 17.00 63.87
C GLN A 54 -19.02 16.68 63.38
N LYS A 55 -18.08 16.40 64.29
CA LYS A 55 -16.72 15.97 63.91
C LYS A 55 -16.72 14.64 63.17
N ALA A 56 -17.53 13.68 63.60
CA ALA A 56 -17.67 12.39 62.93
C ALA A 56 -18.29 12.52 61.52
N GLU A 57 -19.26 13.42 61.34
CA GLU A 57 -19.88 13.69 60.04
C GLU A 57 -18.91 14.44 59.09
N GLU A 58 -18.16 15.42 59.60
CA GLU A 58 -17.12 16.13 58.83
C GLU A 58 -16.01 15.18 58.38
N GLU A 59 -15.55 14.29 59.26
CA GLU A 59 -14.55 13.27 58.92
C GLU A 59 -15.08 12.30 57.85
N LYS A 60 -16.34 11.86 57.97
CA LYS A 60 -16.99 10.99 56.99
C LYS A 60 -17.14 11.69 55.63
N HIS A 61 -17.54 12.96 55.61
CA HIS A 61 -17.63 13.74 54.37
C HIS A 61 -16.25 13.88 53.71
N LYS A 62 -15.21 14.16 54.50
CA LYS A 62 -13.84 14.28 54.01
C LYS A 62 -13.31 12.95 53.44
N GLN A 63 -13.60 11.82 54.08
CA GLN A 63 -13.26 10.50 53.56
C GLN A 63 -14.03 10.18 52.26
N GLU A 64 -15.32 10.51 52.18
CA GLU A 64 -16.12 10.32 50.97
C GLU A 64 -15.62 11.19 49.80
N GLU A 65 -15.22 12.43 50.06
CA GLU A 65 -14.62 13.32 49.06
C GLU A 65 -13.26 12.81 48.56
N GLN A 66 -12.41 12.30 49.47
CA GLN A 66 -11.15 11.66 49.10
C GLN A 66 -11.36 10.40 48.25
N GLN A 67 -12.34 9.55 48.59
CA GLN A 67 -12.69 8.36 47.81
C GLN A 67 -13.21 8.73 46.42
N LYS A 68 -14.06 9.76 46.30
CA LYS A 68 -14.55 10.24 45.00
C LYS A 68 -13.43 10.79 44.13
N ALA A 69 -12.51 11.57 44.71
CA ALA A 69 -11.36 12.10 44.00
C ALA A 69 -10.40 11.00 43.51
N GLU A 70 -10.18 9.95 44.33
CA GLU A 70 -9.38 8.79 43.93
C GLU A 70 -10.05 7.97 42.84
N GLU A 71 -11.36 7.72 42.94
CA GLU A 71 -12.14 7.00 41.92
C GLU A 71 -12.15 7.76 40.58
N GLU A 72 -12.31 9.08 40.61
CA GLU A 72 -12.24 9.93 39.41
C GLU A 72 -10.84 9.89 38.77
N LYS A 73 -9.78 9.99 39.59
CA LYS A 73 -8.40 9.87 39.10
C LYS A 73 -8.13 8.51 38.47
N ARG A 74 -8.63 7.42 39.08
CA ARG A 74 -8.50 6.07 38.54
C ARG A 74 -9.23 5.92 37.20
N LYS A 75 -10.44 6.48 37.09
CA LYS A 75 -11.19 6.50 35.82
C LYS A 75 -10.47 7.29 34.73
N GLN A 76 -9.88 8.45 35.06
CA GLN A 76 -9.09 9.23 34.12
C GLN A 76 -7.82 8.48 33.66
N GLU A 77 -7.11 7.82 34.58
CA GLU A 77 -5.92 7.03 34.26
C GLU A 77 -6.27 5.81 33.39
N GLU A 78 -7.40 5.13 33.66
CA GLU A 78 -7.88 4.02 32.84
C GLU A 78 -8.28 4.47 31.42
N GLN A 79 -8.96 5.62 31.30
CA GLN A 79 -9.28 6.22 29.99
C GLN A 79 -8.02 6.59 29.21
N GLN A 80 -7.01 7.18 29.87
CA GLN A 80 -5.73 7.52 29.24
C GLN A 80 -4.98 6.27 28.76
N LYS A 81 -4.94 5.21 29.57
CA LYS A 81 -4.32 3.94 29.18
C LYS A 81 -5.04 3.29 27.99
N ALA A 82 -6.36 3.29 27.99
CA ALA A 82 -7.16 2.76 26.89
C ALA A 82 -6.95 3.58 25.59
N GLU A 83 -6.86 4.91 25.68
CA GLU A 83 -6.55 5.76 24.52
C GLU A 83 -5.13 5.54 24.01
N GLU A 84 -4.13 5.43 24.90
CA GLU A 84 -2.75 5.16 24.53
C GLU A 84 -2.61 3.79 23.85
N GLU A 85 -3.28 2.77 24.37
CA GLU A 85 -3.30 1.44 23.76
C GLU A 85 -3.95 1.46 22.37
N LYS A 86 -5.09 2.16 22.23
CA LYS A 86 -5.75 2.34 20.93
C LYS A 86 -4.85 3.06 19.93
N ARG A 87 -4.14 4.11 20.35
CA ARG A 87 -3.17 4.83 19.50
C ARG A 87 -2.03 3.91 19.05
N LYS A 88 -1.49 3.09 19.96
CA LYS A 88 -0.44 2.10 19.62
C LYS A 88 -0.94 1.05 18.63
N GLN A 89 -2.16 0.55 18.79
CA GLN A 89 -2.76 -0.39 17.85
C GLN A 89 -2.99 0.24 16.47
N GLU A 90 -3.50 1.48 16.42
CA GLU A 90 -3.70 2.22 15.17
C GLU A 90 -2.36 2.51 14.47
N GLU A 91 -1.33 2.90 15.21
CA GLU A 91 0.02 3.11 14.66
C GLU A 91 0.61 1.82 14.09
N GLN A 92 0.49 0.68 14.80
CA GLN A 92 0.92 -0.62 14.29
C GLN A 92 0.19 -1.01 13.00
N GLN A 93 -1.13 -0.79 12.94
CA GLN A 93 -1.91 -1.05 11.72
C GLN A 93 -1.47 -0.16 10.55
N ARG A 94 -1.20 1.12 10.80
CA ARG A 94 -0.71 2.05 9.77
C ARG A 94 0.66 1.64 9.23
N VAL A 95 1.57 1.24 10.12
CA VAL A 95 2.91 0.75 9.74
C VAL A 95 2.80 -0.55 8.93
N GLU A 96 1.93 -1.48 9.33
CA GLU A 96 1.70 -2.71 8.57
C GLU A 96 1.07 -2.44 7.20
N GLU A 97 0.09 -1.55 7.11
CA GLU A 97 -0.54 -1.15 5.86
C GLU A 97 0.46 -0.48 4.91
N GLU A 98 1.33 0.41 5.43
CA GLU A 98 2.39 1.04 4.65
C GLU A 98 3.40 0.00 4.13
N LYS A 99 3.81 -0.96 4.98
CA LYS A 99 4.69 -2.05 4.56
C LYS A 99 4.05 -2.91 3.47
N ARG A 100 2.77 -3.24 3.59
CA ARG A 100 2.02 -3.98 2.55
C ARG A 100 1.98 -3.21 1.23
N LYS A 101 1.73 -1.89 1.27
CA LYS A 101 1.76 -1.02 0.09
C LYS A 101 3.14 -0.97 -0.56
N GLN A 102 4.22 -0.89 0.22
CA GLN A 102 5.59 -0.93 -0.31
C GLN A 102 5.92 -2.28 -0.94
N GLU A 103 5.55 -3.39 -0.30
CA GLU A 103 5.76 -4.74 -0.84
C GLU A 103 4.98 -4.95 -2.15
N GLU A 104 3.73 -4.48 -2.22
CA GLU A 104 2.92 -4.54 -3.44
C GLU A 104 3.54 -3.72 -4.58
N GLN A 105 4.00 -2.50 -4.30
CA GLN A 105 4.72 -1.68 -5.28
C GLN A 105 5.99 -2.36 -5.79
N GLN A 106 6.75 -3.02 -4.91
CA GLN A 106 7.94 -3.79 -5.31
C GLN A 106 7.57 -4.99 -6.19
N ARG A 107 6.53 -5.74 -5.85
CA ARG A 107 6.03 -6.88 -6.65
C ARG A 107 5.61 -6.42 -8.05
N VAL A 108 4.85 -5.33 -8.14
CA VAL A 108 4.43 -4.75 -9.43
C VAL A 108 5.62 -4.27 -10.25
N ALA A 109 6.62 -3.64 -9.62
CA ALA A 109 7.84 -3.21 -10.29
C ALA A 109 8.67 -4.39 -10.80
N GLU A 110 8.80 -5.46 -10.00
CA GLU A 110 9.50 -6.68 -10.38
C GLU A 110 8.78 -7.40 -11.53
N GLU A 111 7.44 -7.49 -11.50
CA GLU A 111 6.66 -8.09 -12.57
C GLU A 111 6.82 -7.31 -13.88
N LYS A 112 6.78 -5.97 -13.84
CA LYS A 112 7.06 -5.13 -15.01
C LYS A 112 8.45 -5.37 -15.59
N ARG A 113 9.48 -5.47 -14.73
CA ARG A 113 10.85 -5.80 -15.17
C ARG A 113 10.91 -7.16 -15.87
N LYS A 114 10.29 -8.19 -15.29
CA LYS A 114 10.22 -9.53 -15.91
C LYS A 114 9.48 -9.51 -17.25
N GLN A 115 8.41 -8.72 -17.39
CA GLN A 115 7.70 -8.57 -18.65
C GLN A 115 8.54 -7.83 -19.70
N GLU A 116 9.25 -6.77 -19.31
CA GLU A 116 10.16 -6.03 -20.18
C GLU A 116 11.32 -6.91 -20.65
N GLU A 117 11.93 -7.67 -19.75
CA GLU A 117 13.00 -8.60 -20.08
C GLU A 117 12.53 -9.68 -21.06
N LYS A 118 11.34 -10.28 -20.84
CA LYS A 118 10.75 -11.23 -21.79
C LYS A 118 10.48 -10.60 -23.16
N LYS A 119 10.01 -9.35 -23.21
CA LYS A 119 9.81 -8.63 -24.48
C LYS A 119 11.13 -8.38 -25.19
N THR A 120 12.17 -7.96 -24.47
CA THR A 120 13.51 -7.76 -25.04
C THR A 120 14.10 -9.07 -25.56
N GLN A 121 13.99 -10.17 -24.82
CA GLN A 121 14.44 -11.49 -25.27
C GLN A 121 13.68 -11.95 -26.54
N GLN A 122 12.35 -11.79 -26.59
CA GLN A 122 11.55 -12.09 -27.78
C GLN A 122 11.91 -11.21 -28.99
N GLN A 123 12.20 -9.92 -28.77
CA GLN A 123 12.65 -9.02 -29.81
C GLN A 123 14.05 -9.40 -30.34
N GLN A 124 14.95 -9.80 -29.44
CA GLN A 124 16.28 -10.28 -29.83
C GLN A 124 16.21 -11.61 -30.59
N SER A 125 15.36 -12.56 -30.17
CA SER A 125 15.19 -13.82 -30.88
C SER A 125 14.55 -13.63 -32.25
N THR A 126 13.57 -12.72 -32.39
CA THR A 126 12.99 -12.38 -33.71
C THR A 126 13.97 -11.62 -34.61
N GLN A 127 14.87 -10.80 -34.05
CA GLN A 127 15.96 -10.21 -34.84
C GLN A 127 17.00 -11.25 -35.27
N GLN A 128 17.34 -12.22 -34.40
CA GLN A 128 18.24 -13.32 -34.74
C GLN A 128 17.64 -14.29 -35.76
N GLU A 129 16.34 -14.58 -35.72
CA GLU A 129 15.66 -15.33 -36.77
C GLU A 129 15.62 -14.56 -38.10
N ARG A 130 15.50 -13.23 -38.07
CA ARG A 130 15.56 -12.39 -39.28
C ARG A 130 16.96 -12.37 -39.88
N THR A 131 18.02 -12.31 -39.07
CA THR A 131 19.40 -12.37 -39.58
C THR A 131 19.75 -13.77 -40.08
N GLN A 132 19.25 -14.84 -39.45
CA GLN A 132 19.45 -16.21 -39.94
C GLN A 132 18.60 -16.54 -41.19
N LYS A 133 17.46 -15.89 -41.42
CA LYS A 133 16.70 -15.99 -42.69
C LYS A 133 17.28 -15.16 -43.84
N GLN A 134 18.28 -14.32 -43.60
CA GLN A 134 18.98 -13.56 -44.65
C GLN A 134 20.28 -14.21 -45.15
N GLU A 135 20.74 -15.31 -44.54
CA GLU A 135 21.93 -16.06 -44.97
C GLU A 135 21.60 -17.44 -45.58
N LYS A 136 20.50 -17.54 -46.33
CA LYS A 136 20.27 -18.69 -47.22
C LYS A 136 20.56 -18.28 -48.67
N PRO A 137 21.71 -18.64 -49.26
CA PRO A 137 21.87 -18.56 -50.71
C PRO A 137 21.15 -19.77 -51.31
N THR A 138 19.85 -19.62 -51.57
CA THR A 138 19.14 -20.48 -52.51
C THR A 138 18.33 -19.55 -53.40
N GLN A 139 18.89 -19.09 -54.53
CA GLN A 139 18.98 -19.89 -55.76
C GLN A 139 17.70 -20.71 -55.98
N ALA A 140 16.61 -19.98 -56.21
CA ALA A 140 15.46 -20.47 -56.94
C ALA A 140 15.09 -19.42 -57.99
N THR A 141 16.04 -19.07 -58.85
CA THR A 141 15.68 -18.52 -60.16
C THR A 141 15.47 -19.71 -61.07
N GLY A 142 14.23 -19.97 -61.49
CA GLY A 142 13.94 -20.68 -62.74
C GLY A 142 14.40 -19.87 -63.96
N GLY A 143 15.59 -19.28 -63.87
CA GLY A 143 16.23 -18.36 -64.78
C GLY A 143 17.64 -18.85 -65.08
N LYS A 144 18.18 -18.36 -66.19
CA LYS A 144 19.46 -18.79 -66.76
C LYS A 144 20.59 -18.77 -65.69
N PRO A 145 21.53 -19.73 -65.72
CA PRO A 145 22.59 -19.83 -64.73
C PRO A 145 23.43 -18.55 -64.61
N THR A 146 23.85 -18.22 -63.39
CA THR A 146 24.74 -17.08 -63.13
C THR A 146 26.19 -17.48 -63.32
N ARG A 147 27.06 -16.48 -63.47
CA ARG A 147 28.49 -16.67 -63.73
C ARG A 147 29.19 -17.48 -62.64
N SER A 148 28.83 -17.25 -61.37
CA SER A 148 29.41 -17.93 -60.21
C SER A 148 29.08 -19.43 -60.16
N GLN A 149 28.02 -19.88 -60.84
CA GLN A 149 27.67 -21.30 -60.94
C GLN A 149 28.51 -22.04 -62.00
N ILE A 150 29.33 -21.34 -62.79
CA ILE A 150 30.05 -21.90 -63.94
C ILE A 150 31.56 -21.70 -63.75
N SER A 151 32.32 -22.79 -63.70
CA SER A 151 33.79 -22.76 -63.71
C SER A 151 34.38 -23.35 -65.00
N VAL A 152 35.61 -22.94 -65.32
CA VAL A 152 36.40 -23.60 -66.37
C VAL A 152 36.59 -25.06 -65.94
N GLY A 153 36.31 -26.01 -66.84
CA GLY A 153 36.30 -27.43 -66.54
C GLY A 153 34.94 -28.00 -66.12
N SER A 154 33.92 -27.17 -65.87
CA SER A 154 32.56 -27.65 -65.56
C SER A 154 31.86 -28.21 -66.78
N HIS A 155 31.02 -29.23 -66.57
CA HIS A 155 30.11 -29.73 -67.58
C HIS A 155 28.84 -28.89 -67.64
N VAL A 156 28.55 -28.33 -68.82
CA VAL A 156 27.40 -27.44 -69.03
C VAL A 156 26.65 -27.80 -70.31
N VAL A 157 25.38 -27.40 -70.38
CA VAL A 157 24.60 -27.43 -71.62
C VAL A 157 24.50 -26.01 -72.16
N ILE A 158 24.97 -25.81 -73.39
CA ILE A 158 24.90 -24.54 -74.08
C ILE A 158 23.90 -24.60 -75.23
N GLN A 159 23.26 -23.47 -75.51
CA GLN A 159 22.61 -23.19 -76.79
C GLN A 159 23.65 -22.54 -77.71
N LEU A 160 23.88 -23.10 -78.89
CA LEU A 160 24.93 -22.62 -79.79
C LEU A 160 24.61 -21.23 -80.36
N ASP A 161 25.66 -20.42 -80.56
CA ASP A 161 25.52 -19.08 -81.17
C ASP A 161 25.32 -19.16 -82.71
N ASN A 162 25.79 -20.22 -83.36
CA ASN A 162 25.64 -20.43 -84.82
C ASN A 162 24.30 -21.08 -85.20
N ASP A 163 23.70 -21.87 -84.29
CA ASP A 163 22.42 -22.54 -84.48
C ASP A 163 21.66 -22.59 -83.14
N TYR A 164 20.85 -21.57 -82.90
CA TYR A 164 20.07 -21.42 -81.67
C TYR A 164 19.06 -22.56 -81.44
N SER A 165 18.73 -23.35 -82.47
CA SER A 165 17.82 -24.49 -82.30
C SER A 165 18.49 -25.69 -81.62
N LYS A 166 19.84 -25.71 -81.58
CA LYS A 166 20.62 -26.83 -81.06
C LYS A 166 21.21 -26.51 -79.69
N THR A 167 21.15 -27.52 -78.84
CA THR A 167 21.84 -27.54 -77.55
C THR A 167 22.93 -28.61 -77.56
N VAL A 168 24.07 -28.26 -76.99
CA VAL A 168 25.25 -29.14 -76.92
C VAL A 168 25.73 -29.17 -75.48
N SER A 169 26.05 -30.37 -74.99
CA SER A 169 26.71 -30.55 -73.71
C SER A 169 28.21 -30.71 -73.89
N GLY A 170 29.01 -30.01 -73.09
CA GLY A 170 30.46 -30.17 -73.12
C GLY A 170 31.14 -29.58 -71.89
N VAL A 171 32.47 -29.57 -71.92
CA VAL A 171 33.30 -29.02 -70.85
C VAL A 171 33.70 -27.59 -71.20
N VAL A 172 33.53 -26.67 -70.25
CA VAL A 172 33.90 -25.26 -70.44
C VAL A 172 35.42 -25.10 -70.54
N LYS A 173 35.89 -24.46 -71.59
CA LYS A 173 37.29 -24.02 -71.77
C LYS A 173 37.48 -22.58 -71.29
N ASP A 174 36.68 -21.65 -71.83
CA ASP A 174 36.75 -20.24 -71.49
C ASP A 174 35.35 -19.70 -71.19
N ILE A 175 35.23 -18.78 -70.22
CA ILE A 175 34.00 -18.01 -70.05
C ILE A 175 34.17 -16.63 -70.67
N LEU A 176 33.27 -16.30 -71.61
CA LEU A 176 33.33 -15.10 -72.44
C LEU A 176 32.46 -13.95 -71.91
N THR A 177 31.71 -14.18 -70.83
CA THR A 177 30.92 -13.14 -70.14
C THR A 177 31.51 -12.88 -68.75
N HIS A 178 31.81 -11.62 -68.44
CA HIS A 178 32.40 -11.23 -67.16
C HIS A 178 31.38 -10.85 -66.09
N SER A 179 30.16 -10.45 -66.47
CA SER A 179 29.11 -10.08 -65.52
C SER A 179 28.54 -11.29 -64.80
N GLU A 180 28.15 -11.12 -63.53
CA GLU A 180 27.54 -12.19 -62.73
C GLU A 180 26.22 -12.68 -63.32
N THR A 181 25.42 -11.75 -63.83
CA THR A 181 24.14 -12.01 -64.48
C THR A 181 24.13 -11.40 -65.89
N HIS A 182 23.46 -12.05 -66.83
CA HIS A 182 23.29 -11.55 -68.18
C HIS A 182 21.91 -11.96 -68.73
N THR A 183 21.18 -11.03 -69.35
CA THR A 183 19.79 -11.23 -69.81
C THR A 183 19.63 -12.47 -70.70
N TYR A 184 20.60 -12.70 -71.60
CA TYR A 184 20.58 -13.86 -72.50
C TYR A 184 21.30 -15.10 -71.95
N GLY A 185 21.94 -14.99 -70.79
CA GLY A 185 22.76 -16.04 -70.18
C GLY A 185 24.25 -15.87 -70.45
N ILE A 186 25.05 -16.54 -69.63
CA ILE A 186 26.51 -16.51 -69.65
C ILE A 186 27.01 -17.20 -70.92
N LYS A 187 27.85 -16.51 -71.69
CA LYS A 187 28.47 -17.06 -72.90
C LYS A 187 29.77 -17.79 -72.53
N VAL A 188 29.96 -18.99 -73.04
CA VAL A 188 31.15 -19.82 -72.82
C VAL A 188 31.64 -20.43 -74.13
N ARG A 189 32.92 -20.80 -74.14
CA ARG A 189 33.55 -21.64 -75.17
C ARG A 189 33.81 -23.02 -74.57
N LEU A 190 33.42 -24.07 -75.27
CA LEU A 190 33.68 -25.46 -74.90
C LEU A 190 35.07 -25.91 -75.36
N GLN A 191 35.56 -27.04 -74.82
CA GLN A 191 36.86 -27.61 -75.18
C GLN A 191 36.98 -28.01 -76.67
N ASP A 192 35.87 -28.37 -77.31
CA ASP A 192 35.78 -28.66 -78.74
C ASP A 192 35.78 -27.40 -79.64
N GLY A 193 35.83 -26.20 -79.03
CA GLY A 193 35.83 -24.92 -79.72
C GLY A 193 34.43 -24.33 -79.98
N GLN A 194 33.35 -25.04 -79.66
CA GLN A 194 31.98 -24.54 -79.83
C GLN A 194 31.68 -23.41 -78.83
N ILE A 195 30.91 -22.40 -79.27
CA ILE A 195 30.57 -21.22 -78.47
C ILE A 195 29.06 -21.09 -78.36
N GLY A 196 28.58 -20.81 -77.15
CA GLY A 196 27.16 -20.64 -76.91
C GLY A 196 26.83 -20.11 -75.51
N ARG A 197 25.53 -20.00 -75.23
CA ARG A 197 24.99 -19.49 -73.97
C ARG A 197 24.54 -20.64 -73.07
N VAL A 198 24.96 -20.62 -71.81
CA VAL A 198 24.64 -21.66 -70.83
C VAL A 198 23.14 -21.64 -70.49
N GLN A 199 22.50 -22.81 -70.63
CA GLN A 199 21.09 -23.03 -70.27
C GLN A 199 20.98 -23.76 -68.93
N SER A 200 21.86 -24.74 -68.69
CA SER A 200 21.94 -25.46 -67.42
C SER A 200 23.38 -25.88 -67.12
N VAL A 201 23.68 -25.99 -65.83
CA VAL A 201 24.92 -26.55 -65.29
C VAL A 201 24.59 -27.96 -64.81
N LYS A 202 25.43 -28.94 -65.15
CA LYS A 202 25.28 -30.33 -64.69
C LYS A 202 26.10 -30.59 -63.44
#